data_AF-A0A8U0QPR7-F1
#
_entry.id   AF-A0A8U0QPR7-F1
#
_cell.length_a   1.000
_cell.length_b   1.000
_cell.length_c   1.000
_cell.angle_alpha   90.00
_cell.angle_beta   90.00
_cell.angle_gamma   90.00
#
_symmetry.space_group_name_H-M   'P 1'
#
loop_
_entity.id
_entity.type
_entity.pdbx_description
1 polymer ?
#
loop_
_entity_poly.entity_id
_entity_poly.type
_entity_poly.pdbx_seq_one_letter_code
_entity_poly.pdbx_strand_id
1 'polypeptide(L)'
;MLGMYFDRDDVALRSFSSFFLERSVKEREQAEKLLEYQNMRGGRVLLQPIAKPSREDWRGGLDAITFSLEFQKTLNTSLLEVHRGANTHTDPHLCDFLEQHFLSDSHDTIKKLGDHLGSLTRLTSSETHGSMGEYLFDKHTL
;
A
#
# COMPACT_ATOMS: atom_id res chain seq x y z
N MET A 1 6.49 9.18 1.44
CA MET A 1 7.67 9.39 0.57
C MET A 1 7.30 9.34 -0.90
N LEU A 2 6.64 8.27 -1.40
CA LEU A 2 6.23 8.17 -2.81
C LEU A 2 5.38 9.34 -3.31
N GLY A 3 4.35 9.75 -2.55
CA GLY A 3 3.51 10.89 -2.92
C GLY A 3 4.30 12.18 -3.17
N MET A 4 5.24 12.51 -2.28
CA MET A 4 6.10 13.69 -2.42
C MET A 4 7.13 13.53 -3.53
N TYR A 5 7.60 12.32 -3.82
CA TYR A 5 8.50 12.07 -4.96
C TYR A 5 7.82 12.43 -6.29
N PHE A 6 6.58 11.98 -6.50
CA PHE A 6 5.85 12.26 -7.75
C PHE A 6 5.37 13.71 -7.89
N ASP A 7 5.34 14.48 -6.80
CA ASP A 7 5.01 15.91 -6.80
C ASP A 7 6.21 16.82 -7.14
N ARG A 8 7.43 16.29 -7.17
CA ARG A 8 8.62 17.07 -7.56
C ARG A 8 8.46 17.64 -8.96
N ASP A 9 9.02 18.82 -9.19
CA ASP A 9 8.97 19.51 -10.48
C ASP A 9 9.65 18.73 -11.62
N ASP A 10 10.65 17.91 -11.29
CA ASP A 10 11.37 17.05 -12.25
C ASP A 10 10.73 15.67 -12.48
N VAL A 11 9.63 15.36 -11.79
CA VAL A 11 8.82 14.14 -12.00
C VAL A 11 7.41 14.49 -12.50
N ALA A 12 6.72 15.40 -11.81
CA ALA A 12 5.46 16.05 -12.22
C ALA A 12 4.29 15.12 -12.61
N LEU A 13 4.12 14.00 -11.90
CA LEU A 13 3.00 13.05 -12.08
C LEU A 13 1.99 13.20 -10.94
N ARG A 14 1.09 14.18 -11.10
CA ARG A 14 0.16 14.61 -10.03
C ARG A 14 -0.82 13.52 -9.58
N SER A 15 -1.31 12.66 -10.48
CA SER A 15 -2.26 11.62 -10.10
C SER A 15 -1.56 10.50 -9.34
N PHE A 16 -0.33 10.14 -9.73
CA PHE A 16 0.54 9.27 -8.91
C PHE A 16 0.80 9.86 -7.52
N SER A 17 1.11 11.15 -7.43
CA SER A 17 1.28 11.82 -6.14
C SER A 17 0.04 11.67 -5.26
N SER A 18 -1.12 12.03 -5.81
CA SER A 18 -2.42 11.98 -5.12
C SER A 18 -2.74 10.54 -4.67
N PHE A 19 -2.61 9.57 -5.57
CA PHE A 19 -2.81 8.15 -5.28
C PHE A 19 -1.97 7.67 -4.08
N PHE A 20 -0.67 7.99 -4.05
CA PHE A 20 0.20 7.55 -2.96
C PHE A 20 -0.02 8.32 -1.65
N LEU A 21 -0.44 9.60 -1.71
CA LEU A 21 -0.83 10.35 -0.53
C LEU A 21 -2.12 9.79 0.09
N GLU A 22 -3.13 9.50 -0.73
CA GLU A 22 -4.36 8.85 -0.29
C GLU A 22 -4.08 7.47 0.32
N ARG A 23 -3.21 6.67 -0.29
CA ARG A 23 -2.74 5.41 0.31
C ARG A 23 -2.08 5.63 1.66
N SER A 24 -1.21 6.63 1.79
CA SER A 24 -0.58 6.94 3.07
C SER A 24 -1.58 7.31 4.17
N VAL A 25 -2.67 7.99 3.82
CA VAL A 25 -3.76 8.31 4.76
C VAL A 25 -4.49 7.03 5.17
N LYS A 26 -4.86 6.18 4.20
CA LYS A 26 -5.55 4.91 4.48
C LYS A 26 -4.73 3.97 5.38
N GLU A 27 -3.42 3.85 5.15
CA GLU A 27 -2.53 3.03 6.00
C GLU A 27 -2.46 3.58 7.44
N ARG A 28 -2.48 4.90 7.60
CA ARG A 28 -2.51 5.53 8.94
C ARG A 28 -3.83 5.23 9.65
N GLU A 29 -4.96 5.33 8.95
CA GLU A 29 -6.28 4.97 9.51
C GLU A 29 -6.32 3.48 9.93
N GLN A 30 -5.73 2.58 9.14
CA GLN A 30 -5.60 1.17 9.50
C GLN A 30 -4.72 0.95 10.74
N ALA A 31 -3.61 1.68 10.85
CA ALA A 31 -2.77 1.64 12.04
C ALA A 31 -3.54 2.12 13.29
N GLU A 32 -4.25 3.25 13.19
CA GLU A 32 -5.08 3.79 14.27
C GLU A 32 -6.16 2.78 14.71
N LYS A 33 -6.84 2.11 13.78
CA LYS A 33 -7.80 1.04 14.10
C LYS A 33 -7.18 -0.10 14.92
N LEU A 34 -5.95 -0.52 14.62
CA LEU A 34 -5.26 -1.55 15.43
C LEU A 34 -4.95 -1.05 16.84
N LEU A 35 -4.54 0.22 16.99
CA LEU A 35 -4.27 0.83 18.29
C LEU A 35 -5.53 0.93 19.15
N GLU A 36 -6.64 1.37 18.53
CA GLU A 36 -7.95 1.43 19.16
C GLU A 36 -8.44 0.04 19.58
N TYR A 37 -8.30 -0.95 18.70
CA TYR A 37 -8.66 -2.33 19.01
C TYR A 37 -7.87 -2.88 20.19
N GLN A 38 -6.56 -2.64 20.22
CA GLN A 38 -5.68 -3.05 21.31
C GLN A 38 -6.13 -2.44 22.65
N ASN A 39 -6.48 -1.16 22.66
CA ASN A 39 -7.01 -0.50 23.86
C ASN A 39 -8.39 -1.04 24.26
N MET A 40 -9.29 -1.28 23.30
CA MET A 40 -10.63 -1.82 23.53
C MET A 40 -10.58 -3.20 24.17
N ARG A 41 -9.63 -4.06 23.78
CA ARG A 41 -9.41 -5.38 24.40
C ARG A 41 -8.68 -5.32 25.75
N GLY A 42 -8.39 -4.12 26.27
CA GLY A 42 -7.69 -3.92 27.53
C GLY A 42 -6.17 -4.11 27.44
N GLY A 43 -5.63 -4.29 26.24
CA GLY A 43 -4.20 -4.40 25.97
C GLY A 43 -3.45 -3.09 26.22
N ARG A 44 -2.15 -3.10 25.95
CA ARG A 44 -1.29 -1.90 26.00
C ARG A 44 -0.57 -1.74 24.68
N VAL A 45 -0.60 -0.51 24.17
CA VAL A 45 0.13 -0.13 22.97
C VAL A 45 1.59 0.14 23.35
N LEU A 46 2.52 -0.55 22.69
CA LEU A 46 3.96 -0.32 22.81
C LEU A 46 4.51 0.08 21.45
N LEU A 47 4.65 1.39 21.22
CA LEU A 47 5.18 1.93 19.97
C LEU A 47 6.70 1.73 19.88
N GLN A 48 7.18 1.43 18.68
CA GLN A 48 8.60 1.32 18.36
C GLN A 48 8.99 2.41 17.35
N PRO A 49 10.29 2.77 17.27
CA PRO A 49 10.77 3.69 16.25
C PRO A 49 10.42 3.20 14.83
N ILE A 50 9.83 4.08 14.02
CA ILE A 50 9.56 3.78 12.61
C ILE A 50 10.83 4.09 11.81
N ALA A 51 11.42 3.05 11.21
CA ALA A 51 12.58 3.22 10.35
C ALA A 51 12.21 4.05 9.11
N LYS A 52 13.15 4.90 8.65
CA LYS A 52 13.01 5.53 7.34
C LYS A 52 12.87 4.43 6.27
N PRO A 53 12.12 4.67 5.18
CA PRO A 53 12.04 3.68 4.12
C PRO A 53 13.44 3.37 3.57
N SER A 54 13.68 2.10 3.25
CA SER A 54 14.99 1.60 2.78
C SER A 54 15.40 2.14 1.41
N ARG A 55 14.46 2.76 0.69
CA ARG A 55 14.64 3.27 -0.66
C ARG A 55 14.35 4.77 -0.71
N GLU A 56 15.34 5.52 -1.15
CA GLU A 56 15.27 6.99 -1.26
C GLU A 56 15.02 7.44 -2.70
N ASP A 57 15.46 6.66 -3.70
CA ASP A 57 15.28 6.96 -5.12
C ASP A 57 14.32 5.98 -5.83
N TRP A 58 13.43 6.56 -6.63
CA TRP A 58 12.45 5.87 -7.46
C TRP A 58 12.77 6.10 -8.93
N ARG A 59 12.47 5.13 -9.79
CA ARG A 59 12.77 5.19 -11.23
C ARG A 59 11.54 5.46 -12.12
N GLY A 60 10.41 5.82 -11.51
CA GLY A 60 9.13 6.04 -12.18
C GLY A 60 7.98 5.29 -11.53
N GLY A 61 6.80 5.40 -12.13
CA GLY A 61 5.54 4.78 -11.73
C GLY A 61 5.60 3.26 -11.70
N LEU A 62 6.28 2.63 -12.67
CA LEU A 62 6.38 1.16 -12.73
C LEU A 62 7.13 0.59 -11.51
N ASP A 63 8.24 1.23 -11.16
CA ASP A 63 9.05 0.90 -10.00
C ASP A 63 8.29 1.14 -8.69
N ALA A 64 7.59 2.27 -8.58
CA ALA A 64 6.77 2.61 -7.42
C ALA A 64 5.59 1.65 -7.19
N ILE A 65 4.85 1.29 -8.24
CA ILE A 65 3.73 0.35 -8.17
C ILE A 65 4.23 -1.06 -7.85
N THR A 66 5.35 -1.49 -8.44
CA THR A 66 5.96 -2.80 -8.13
C THR A 66 6.35 -2.88 -6.66
N PHE A 67 7.06 -1.87 -6.16
CA PHE A 67 7.42 -1.80 -4.74
C PHE A 67 6.19 -1.83 -3.83
N SER A 68 5.17 -1.05 -4.18
CA SER A 68 3.95 -0.96 -3.37
C SER A 68 3.18 -2.27 -3.35
N LEU A 69 3.14 -3.00 -4.47
CA LEU A 69 2.51 -4.31 -4.55
C LEU A 69 3.22 -5.33 -3.64
N GLU A 70 4.55 -5.39 -3.68
CA GLU A 70 5.33 -6.29 -2.82
C GLU A 70 5.22 -5.91 -1.34
N PHE A 71 5.19 -4.61 -1.04
CA PHE A 71 4.94 -4.12 0.31
C PHE A 71 3.57 -4.56 0.83
N GLN A 72 2.51 -4.39 0.03
CA GLN A 72 1.15 -4.78 0.41
C GLN A 72 1.01 -6.30 0.57
N LYS A 73 1.68 -7.10 -0.27
CA LYS A 73 1.74 -8.56 -0.07
C LYS A 73 2.40 -8.93 1.25
N THR A 74 3.51 -8.27 1.59
CA THR A 74 4.22 -8.50 2.86
C THR A 74 3.36 -8.12 4.07
N LEU A 75 2.64 -6.99 3.97
CA LEU A 75 1.67 -6.56 4.97
C LEU A 75 0.54 -7.60 5.13
N ASN A 76 0.00 -8.11 4.02
CA ASN A 76 -1.02 -9.15 4.03
C ASN A 76 -0.55 -10.44 4.69
N THR A 77 0.68 -10.89 4.39
CA THR A 77 1.28 -12.04 5.08
C THR A 77 1.39 -11.80 6.58
N SER A 78 1.79 -10.60 6.99
CA SER A 78 1.87 -10.24 8.42
C SER A 78 0.48 -10.28 9.09
N LEU A 79 -0.56 -9.78 8.42
CA LEU A 79 -1.95 -9.84 8.91
C LEU A 79 -2.45 -11.29 9.03
N LEU A 80 -2.16 -12.14 8.05
CA LEU A 80 -2.53 -13.56 8.09
C LEU A 80 -1.83 -14.31 9.23
N GLU A 81 -0.58 -13.96 9.56
CA GLU A 81 0.11 -14.53 10.72
C GLU A 81 -0.55 -14.11 12.04
N VAL A 82 -0.97 -12.84 12.18
CA VAL A 82 -1.73 -12.39 13.36
C VAL A 82 -3.07 -13.12 13.45
N HIS A 83 -3.79 -13.26 12.33
CA HIS A 83 -5.06 -13.99 12.25
C HIS A 83 -4.88 -15.47 12.65
N ARG A 84 -3.86 -16.15 12.12
CA ARG A 84 -3.50 -17.52 12.50
C ARG A 84 -3.19 -17.63 13.99
N GLY A 85 -2.47 -16.64 14.54
CA GLY A 85 -2.20 -16.52 15.96
C GLY A 85 -3.49 -16.41 16.78
N ALA A 86 -4.39 -15.52 16.39
CA ALA A 86 -5.70 -15.35 17.02
C ALA A 86 -6.52 -16.64 17.02
N ASN A 87 -6.59 -17.31 15.86
CA ASN A 87 -7.30 -18.58 15.71
C ASN A 87 -6.71 -19.68 16.59
N THR A 88 -5.38 -19.78 16.67
CA THR A 88 -4.69 -20.75 17.54
C THR A 88 -5.03 -20.53 19.03
N HIS A 89 -5.20 -19.28 19.44
CA HIS A 89 -5.59 -18.92 20.81
C HIS A 89 -7.11 -18.88 21.02
N THR A 90 -7.90 -19.31 20.01
CA THR A 90 -9.36 -19.30 20.06
C THR A 90 -9.94 -17.91 20.37
N ASP A 91 -9.39 -16.87 19.73
CA ASP A 91 -9.91 -15.49 19.81
C ASP A 91 -10.74 -15.16 18.56
N PRO A 92 -12.04 -15.51 18.53
CA PRO A 92 -12.88 -15.27 17.37
C PRO A 92 -13.11 -13.77 17.11
N HIS A 93 -13.06 -12.94 18.16
CA HIS A 93 -13.28 -11.51 18.02
C HIS A 93 -12.10 -10.81 17.32
N LEU A 94 -10.87 -11.30 17.49
CA LEU A 94 -9.71 -10.80 16.74
C LEU A 94 -9.70 -11.32 15.30
N CYS A 95 -10.09 -12.59 15.08
CA CYS A 95 -10.25 -13.12 13.72
C CYS A 95 -11.26 -12.29 12.91
N ASP A 96 -12.47 -12.11 13.44
CA ASP A 96 -13.55 -11.36 12.80
C ASP A 96 -13.16 -9.90 12.52
N PHE A 97 -12.53 -9.23 13.50
CA PHE A 97 -12.04 -7.87 13.33
C PHE A 97 -11.02 -7.73 12.18
N LEU A 98 -10.07 -8.66 12.07
CA LEU A 98 -9.07 -8.65 11.00
C LEU A 98 -9.70 -8.94 9.64
N GLU A 99 -10.64 -9.89 9.59
CA GLU A 99 -11.39 -10.24 8.37
C GLU A 99 -12.20 -9.05 7.85
N GLN A 100 -12.96 -8.39 8.72
CA GLN A 100 -13.85 -7.29 8.38
C GLN A 100 -13.09 -6.01 7.95
N HIS A 101 -12.00 -5.67 8.64
CA HIS A 101 -11.38 -4.35 8.49
C HIS A 101 -10.06 -4.34 7.72
N PHE A 102 -9.40 -5.48 7.56
CA PHE A 102 -8.05 -5.53 6.99
C PHE A 102 -7.95 -6.47 5.79
N LEU A 103 -8.44 -7.71 5.90
CA LEU A 103 -8.22 -8.72 4.86
C LEU A 103 -8.94 -8.38 3.54
N SER A 104 -10.19 -7.88 3.61
CA SER A 104 -10.90 -7.44 2.39
C SER A 104 -10.18 -6.28 1.71
N ASP A 105 -9.83 -5.25 2.49
CA ASP A 105 -9.13 -4.06 2.01
C ASP A 105 -7.76 -4.40 1.39
N SER A 106 -7.05 -5.34 2.00
CA SER A 106 -5.75 -5.84 1.55
C SER A 106 -5.88 -6.55 0.19
N HIS A 107 -6.84 -7.46 0.05
CA HIS A 107 -7.08 -8.16 -1.22
C HIS A 107 -7.46 -7.21 -2.36
N ASP A 108 -8.35 -6.25 -2.10
CA ASP A 108 -8.76 -5.25 -3.09
C ASP A 108 -7.58 -4.36 -3.50
N THR A 109 -6.75 -3.98 -2.54
CA THR A 109 -5.54 -3.18 -2.80
C THR A 109 -4.53 -3.94 -3.65
N ILE A 110 -4.24 -5.20 -3.29
CA ILE A 110 -3.29 -6.04 -4.02
C ILE A 110 -3.78 -6.26 -5.46
N LYS A 111 -5.08 -6.50 -5.64
CA LYS A 111 -5.68 -6.62 -6.97
C LYS A 111 -5.53 -5.33 -7.78
N LYS A 112 -5.89 -4.18 -7.20
CA LYS A 112 -5.79 -2.86 -7.86
C LYS A 112 -4.34 -2.57 -8.28
N LEU A 113 -3.38 -2.80 -7.39
CA LEU A 113 -1.95 -2.62 -7.70
C LEU A 113 -1.46 -3.60 -8.79
N GLY A 114 -1.92 -4.85 -8.77
CA GLY A 114 -1.63 -5.83 -9.82
C GLY A 114 -2.17 -5.42 -11.19
N ASP A 115 -3.38 -4.87 -11.24
CA ASP A 115 -3.99 -4.37 -12.49
C ASP A 115 -3.25 -3.14 -13.02
N HIS A 116 -2.86 -2.23 -12.12
CA HIS A 116 -2.03 -1.07 -12.43
C HIS A 116 -0.67 -1.49 -12.97
N LEU A 117 0.01 -2.44 -12.32
CA LEU A 117 1.30 -2.98 -12.76
C LEU A 117 1.18 -3.57 -14.16
N GLY A 118 0.19 -4.43 -14.41
CA GLY A 118 -0.01 -5.04 -15.72
C GLY A 118 -0.33 -4.02 -16.81
N SER A 119 -1.15 -3.03 -16.50
CA SER A 119 -1.54 -1.97 -17.46
C SER A 119 -0.38 -1.05 -17.78
N LEU A 120 0.35 -0.60 -16.77
CA LEU A 120 1.51 0.27 -16.94
C LEU A 120 2.63 -0.46 -17.69
N THR A 121 2.92 -1.73 -17.36
CA THR A 121 3.88 -2.56 -18.09
C THR A 121 3.56 -2.64 -19.59
N ARG A 122 2.28 -2.79 -19.94
CA ARG A 122 1.87 -2.80 -21.37
C ARG A 122 2.06 -1.44 -22.02
N LEU A 123 1.68 -0.35 -21.36
CA LEU A 123 1.81 1.01 -21.87
C LEU A 123 3.28 1.44 -22.03
N THR A 124 4.17 0.95 -21.17
CA THR A 124 5.60 1.29 -21.17
C THR A 124 6.48 0.25 -21.87
N SER A 125 5.87 -0.73 -22.56
CA SER A 125 6.60 -1.83 -23.22
C SER A 125 7.47 -1.39 -24.40
N SER A 126 7.16 -0.24 -25.01
CA SER A 126 7.94 0.37 -26.09
C SER A 126 8.96 1.36 -25.52
N GLU A 127 10.25 1.13 -25.76
CA GLU A 127 11.33 2.02 -25.30
C GLU A 127 11.18 3.46 -25.81
N THR A 128 10.67 3.64 -27.03
CA THR A 128 10.46 4.97 -27.63
C THR A 128 9.27 5.73 -27.07
N HIS A 129 8.31 5.04 -26.45
CA HIS A 129 7.05 5.63 -25.96
C HIS A 129 6.82 5.43 -24.46
N GLY A 130 7.79 4.91 -23.72
CA GLY A 130 7.67 4.62 -22.28
C GLY A 130 7.18 5.82 -21.46
N SER A 131 7.81 6.99 -21.63
CA SER A 131 7.42 8.22 -20.92
C SER A 131 6.01 8.71 -21.29
N MET A 132 5.60 8.53 -22.55
CA MET A 132 4.23 8.86 -22.98
C MET A 132 3.22 7.89 -22.34
N GLY A 133 3.54 6.61 -22.28
CA GLY A 133 2.71 5.59 -21.63
C GLY A 133 2.51 5.88 -20.13
N GLU A 134 3.57 6.27 -19.43
CA GLU A 134 3.50 6.66 -18.02
C GLU A 134 2.66 7.94 -17.81
N TYR A 135 2.84 8.94 -18.67
CA TYR A 135 2.02 10.15 -18.65
C TYR A 135 0.52 9.85 -18.90
N LEU A 136 0.20 9.02 -19.88
CA LEU A 136 -1.17 8.62 -20.17
C LEU A 136 -1.79 7.83 -19.01
N PHE A 137 -1.01 6.99 -18.35
CA PHE A 137 -1.46 6.25 -17.17
C PHE A 137 -1.78 7.19 -16.00
N ASP A 138 -0.91 8.17 -15.72
CA ASP A 138 -1.15 9.23 -14.74
C ASP A 138 -2.45 10.00 -15.04
N LYS A 139 -2.71 10.34 -16.31
CA LYS A 139 -3.89 11.16 -16.67
C LYS A 139 -5.21 10.41 -16.76
N HIS A 140 -5.18 9.12 -17.10
CA HIS A 140 -6.39 8.40 -17.50
C HIS A 140 -6.69 7.16 -16.66
N THR A 141 -5.81 6.77 -15.73
CA THR A 141 -6.03 5.60 -14.88
C THR A 141 -5.97 5.91 -13.39
N LEU A 142 -5.02 6.75 -12.96
CA LEU A 142 -4.86 7.16 -11.56
C LEU A 142 -5.69 8.38 -11.19
#